data_AF-A0A9C8MKE5-F1
#
_entry.id   AF-A0A9C8MKE5-F1
#
_cell.length_a   1.000
_cell.length_b   1.000
_cell.length_c   1.000
_cell.angle_alpha   90.00
_cell.angle_beta   90.00
_cell.angle_gamma   90.00
#
_symmetry.space_group_name_H-M   'P 1'
#
loop_
_entity.id
_entity.type
_entity.pdbx_description
1 polymer ?
#
loop_
_entity_poly.entity_id
_entity_poly.type
_entity_poly.pdbx_seq_one_letter_code
_entity_poly.pdbx_strand_id
1 'polypeptide(L)'
;MLESNVIKLAKARLEALKVLANDHVEFQDVFNLYSEIKGLVDLRYMNPTHLSDDAINELILIDNLASLTMRNVNPTAIKVRTEQGSRLDEYMTMNERELIDLIFKHGGRFNNQDAISVAIHRGLLDDVLNERLAYEQVAKIEAEITNN
;
A
#
# COMPACT_ATOMS: atom_id res chain seq x y z
N MET A 1 18.86 -14.78 0.28
CA MET A 1 18.80 -14.84 1.76
C MET A 1 18.65 -13.44 2.35
N LEU A 2 19.51 -12.48 1.98
CA LEU A 2 19.41 -11.09 2.44
C LEU A 2 18.10 -10.40 2.01
N GLU A 3 17.72 -10.47 0.72
CA GLU A 3 16.48 -9.87 0.21
C GLU A 3 15.24 -10.36 0.98
N SER A 4 15.12 -11.68 1.13
CA SER A 4 14.02 -12.29 1.88
C SER A 4 13.97 -11.80 3.33
N ASN A 5 15.11 -11.57 3.98
CA ASN A 5 15.15 -11.04 5.34
C ASN A 5 14.75 -9.56 5.40
N VAL A 6 15.18 -8.74 4.44
CA VAL A 6 14.78 -7.33 4.33
C VAL A 6 13.26 -7.23 4.13
N ILE A 7 12.70 -8.01 3.20
CA ILE A 7 11.26 -8.04 2.93
C ILE A 7 10.49 -8.51 4.17
N LYS A 8 10.92 -9.60 4.82
CA LYS A 8 10.29 -10.10 6.06
C LYS A 8 10.29 -9.05 7.16
N LEU A 9 11.42 -8.37 7.37
CA LEU A 9 11.51 -7.31 8.36
C LEU A 9 10.59 -6.13 8.02
N ALA A 10 10.60 -5.68 6.76
CA ALA A 10 9.76 -4.58 6.30
C ALA A 10 8.26 -4.91 6.43
N LYS A 11 7.84 -6.14 6.10
CA LYS A 11 6.46 -6.63 6.31
C LYS A 11 6.09 -6.66 7.79
N ALA A 12 6.95 -7.21 8.66
CA ALA A 12 6.68 -7.24 10.09
C ALA A 12 6.54 -5.83 10.69
N ARG A 13 7.36 -4.88 10.23
CA ARG A 13 7.28 -3.46 10.64
C ARG A 13 6.01 -2.78 10.13
N LEU A 14 5.60 -3.07 8.89
CA LEU A 14 4.33 -2.57 8.34
C LEU A 14 3.13 -3.06 9.14
N GLU A 15 3.09 -4.35 9.51
CA GLU A 15 2.01 -4.88 10.35
C GLU A 15 1.98 -4.21 11.73
N ALA A 16 3.14 -4.02 12.36
CA ALA A 16 3.23 -3.26 13.60
C ALA A 16 2.75 -1.80 13.42
N LEU A 17 3.07 -1.15 12.30
CA LEU A 17 2.61 0.21 12.00
C LEU A 17 1.09 0.29 11.91
N LYS A 18 0.45 -0.67 11.21
CA LYS A 18 -1.01 -0.74 11.11
C LYS A 18 -1.66 -0.90 12.48
N VAL A 19 -1.10 -1.73 13.35
CA VAL A 19 -1.61 -1.91 14.72
C VAL A 19 -1.48 -0.61 15.53
N LEU A 20 -0.29 0.00 15.56
CA LEU A 20 -0.07 1.24 16.32
C LEU A 20 -0.93 2.41 15.81
N ALA A 21 -1.13 2.49 14.50
CA ALA A 21 -2.00 3.50 13.88
C ALA A 21 -3.47 3.37 14.30
N ASN A 22 -3.95 2.14 14.53
CA ASN A 22 -5.32 1.87 14.96
C ASN A 22 -5.53 2.01 16.47
N ASP A 23 -4.50 1.73 17.27
CA ASP A 23 -4.59 1.66 18.74
C ASP A 23 -4.45 3.01 19.46
N HIS A 24 -4.60 4.14 18.75
CA HIS A 24 -4.49 5.51 19.30
C HIS A 24 -3.17 5.79 20.05
N VAL A 25 -2.06 5.18 19.61
CA VAL A 25 -0.72 5.40 20.17
C VAL A 25 -0.22 6.81 19.84
N GLU A 26 0.73 7.34 20.62
CA GLU A 26 1.32 8.65 20.36
C GLU A 26 1.88 8.74 18.93
N PHE A 27 1.58 9.84 18.24
CA PHE A 27 2.01 10.08 16.85
C PHE A 27 3.52 9.86 16.66
N GLN A 28 4.34 10.19 17.66
CA GLN A 28 5.78 10.03 17.60
C GLN A 28 6.21 8.57 17.43
N ASP A 29 5.56 7.63 18.10
CA ASP A 29 5.88 6.20 17.99
C ASP A 29 5.51 5.65 16.62
N VAL A 30 4.34 6.04 16.11
CA VAL A 30 3.89 5.70 14.76
C VAL A 30 4.85 6.28 13.71
N PHE A 31 5.27 7.54 13.88
CA PHE A 31 6.20 8.21 12.98
C PHE A 31 7.61 7.60 12.99
N ASN A 32 8.09 7.17 14.17
CA ASN A 32 9.39 6.49 14.29
C ASN A 32 9.38 5.17 13.50
N LEU A 33 8.34 4.36 13.68
CA LEU A 33 8.20 3.09 12.97
C LEU A 33 8.03 3.28 11.46
N TYR A 34 7.26 4.28 11.04
CA TYR A 34 7.19 4.68 9.64
C TYR A 34 8.57 5.05 9.08
N SER A 35 9.36 5.83 9.82
CA SER A 35 10.72 6.21 9.40
C SER A 35 11.66 5.02 9.30
N GLU A 36 11.54 4.01 10.17
CA GLU A 36 12.27 2.75 10.05
C GLU A 36 11.92 2.00 8.75
N ILE A 37 10.63 1.95 8.40
CA ILE A 37 10.18 1.36 7.14
C ILE A 37 10.76 2.12 5.95
N LYS A 38 10.74 3.47 5.99
CA LYS A 38 11.34 4.32 4.94
C LYS A 38 12.82 3.97 4.73
N GLY A 39 13.59 3.84 5.80
CA GLY A 39 15.01 3.43 5.71
C GLY A 39 15.20 2.04 5.06
N LEU A 40 14.31 1.08 5.31
CA LEU A 40 14.37 -0.26 4.69
C LEU A 40 13.99 -0.23 3.21
N VAL A 41 12.93 0.48 2.85
CA VAL A 41 12.45 0.51 1.46
C VAL A 41 13.34 1.36 0.56
N ASP A 42 14.12 2.31 1.12
CA ASP A 42 15.11 3.10 0.40
C ASP A 42 16.31 2.28 -0.09
N LEU A 43 16.51 1.06 0.43
CA LEU A 43 17.53 0.13 -0.06
C LEU A 43 17.39 -0.16 -1.57
N ARG A 44 16.17 -0.02 -2.14
CA ARG A 44 15.94 -0.17 -3.58
C ARG A 44 16.67 0.86 -4.43
N TYR A 45 17.02 2.01 -3.85
CA TYR A 45 17.72 3.10 -4.52
C TYR A 45 19.26 3.04 -4.38
N MET A 46 19.79 2.06 -3.65
CA MET A 46 21.24 1.89 -3.54
C MET A 46 21.84 1.56 -4.91
N ASN A 47 23.05 2.06 -5.18
CA ASN A 47 23.78 1.79 -6.40
C ASN A 47 25.15 1.16 -6.08
N PRO A 48 25.46 -0.05 -6.59
CA PRO A 48 24.57 -0.93 -7.36
C PRO A 48 23.41 -1.49 -6.50
N THR A 49 22.21 -1.58 -7.09
CA THR A 49 21.09 -2.29 -6.45
C THR A 49 21.28 -3.77 -6.73
N HIS A 50 21.34 -4.58 -5.67
CA HIS A 50 21.46 -6.04 -5.76
C HIS A 50 20.12 -6.74 -5.48
N LEU A 51 19.02 -5.98 -5.52
CA LEU A 51 17.67 -6.49 -5.34
C LEU A 51 17.09 -6.93 -6.67
N SER A 52 16.40 -8.06 -6.66
CA SER A 52 15.54 -8.55 -7.73
C SER A 52 14.31 -7.66 -7.93
N ASP A 53 13.74 -7.69 -9.14
CA ASP A 53 12.52 -6.94 -9.46
C ASP A 53 11.36 -7.28 -8.51
N ASP A 54 11.22 -8.56 -8.14
CA ASP A 54 10.21 -9.01 -7.17
C ASP A 54 10.43 -8.37 -5.78
N ALA A 55 11.68 -8.32 -5.31
CA ALA A 55 12.02 -7.67 -4.06
C ALA A 55 11.75 -6.16 -4.11
N ILE A 56 12.05 -5.51 -5.23
CA ILE A 56 11.76 -4.10 -5.45
C ILE A 56 10.26 -3.83 -5.42
N ASN A 57 9.46 -4.64 -6.13
CA ASN A 57 8.00 -4.53 -6.15
C ASN A 57 7.40 -4.69 -4.74
N GLU A 58 7.88 -5.66 -3.97
CA GLU A 58 7.47 -5.86 -2.57
C GLU A 58 7.82 -4.64 -1.69
N LEU A 59 9.00 -4.04 -1.87
CA LEU A 59 9.38 -2.83 -1.13
C LEU A 59 8.56 -1.60 -1.55
N ILE A 60 8.18 -1.48 -2.82
CA ILE A 60 7.27 -0.42 -3.30
C ILE A 60 5.89 -0.58 -2.64
N LEU A 61 5.36 -1.81 -2.61
CA LEU A 61 4.08 -2.11 -1.96
C LEU A 61 4.10 -1.75 -0.47
N ILE A 62 5.17 -2.13 0.23
CA ILE A 62 5.34 -1.80 1.65
C ILE A 62 5.42 -0.30 1.89
N ASP A 63 6.17 0.43 1.05
CA ASP A 63 6.31 1.89 1.13
C ASP A 63 4.96 2.59 0.94
N ASN A 64 4.19 2.16 -0.06
CA ASN A 64 2.86 2.69 -0.34
C ASN A 64 1.89 2.44 0.81
N LEU A 65 1.83 1.20 1.31
CA LEU A 65 0.95 0.85 2.42
C LEU A 65 1.31 1.58 3.71
N ALA A 66 2.60 1.78 3.99
CA ALA A 66 3.05 2.56 5.12
C ALA A 66 2.64 4.05 4.99
N SER A 67 2.81 4.60 3.77
CA SER A 67 2.39 5.97 3.46
C SER A 67 0.88 6.17 3.59
N LEU A 68 0.07 5.22 3.10
CA LEU A 68 -1.39 5.23 3.24
C LEU A 68 -1.82 5.12 4.71
N THR A 69 -1.19 4.23 5.48
CA THR A 69 -1.45 4.08 6.93
C THR A 69 -1.20 5.39 7.68
N MET A 70 -0.05 6.02 7.43
CA MET A 70 0.29 7.29 8.07
C MET A 70 -0.60 8.46 7.65
N ARG A 71 -1.12 8.46 6.42
CA ARG A 71 -2.10 9.47 5.98
C ARG A 71 -3.38 9.39 6.81
N ASN A 72 -3.83 8.20 7.21
CA ASN A 72 -5.00 8.06 8.08
C ASN A 72 -4.73 8.58 9.51
N VAL A 73 -3.50 8.46 9.99
CA VAL A 73 -3.09 8.96 11.32
C VAL A 73 -2.91 10.48 11.33
N ASN A 74 -2.18 11.01 10.36
CA ASN A 74 -1.96 12.45 10.23
C ASN A 74 -1.77 12.83 8.74
N PRO A 75 -2.85 13.28 8.08
CA PRO A 75 -2.82 13.67 6.67
C PRO A 75 -1.81 14.79 6.36
N THR A 76 -1.48 15.62 7.36
CA THR A 76 -0.58 16.77 7.18
C THR A 76 0.89 16.45 7.42
N ALA A 77 1.18 15.39 8.19
CA ALA A 77 2.55 14.93 8.45
C ALA A 77 3.19 14.34 7.19
N ILE A 78 2.39 13.65 6.37
CA ILE A 78 2.78 13.23 5.03
C ILE A 78 2.25 14.26 4.04
N LYS A 79 2.76 15.49 4.13
CA LYS A 79 2.44 16.51 3.14
C LYS A 79 3.06 16.10 1.81
N VAL A 80 2.21 15.60 0.92
CA VAL A 80 2.55 15.13 -0.41
C VAL A 80 3.20 16.23 -1.23
N ARG A 81 4.43 15.99 -1.65
CA ARG A 81 5.12 16.74 -2.72
C ARG A 81 5.84 15.80 -3.69
N THR A 82 5.44 14.53 -3.73
CA THR A 82 6.00 13.50 -4.61
C THR A 82 4.93 13.03 -5.57
N GLU A 83 5.34 12.69 -6.79
CA GLU A 83 4.45 12.19 -7.85
C GLU A 83 3.68 10.93 -7.41
N GLN A 84 4.35 10.03 -6.68
CA GLN A 84 3.76 8.84 -6.09
C GLN A 84 2.62 9.18 -5.13
N GLY A 85 2.82 10.18 -4.26
CA GLY A 85 1.76 10.59 -3.33
C GLY A 85 0.52 11.10 -4.06
N SER A 86 0.68 11.88 -5.13
CA SER A 86 -0.45 12.35 -5.95
C SER A 86 -1.23 11.19 -6.59
N ARG A 87 -0.54 10.16 -7.09
CA ARG A 87 -1.20 8.96 -7.65
C ARG A 87 -1.96 8.17 -6.59
N LEU A 88 -1.40 8.02 -5.40
CA LEU A 88 -2.10 7.38 -4.29
C LEU A 88 -3.39 8.12 -3.93
N ASP A 89 -3.35 9.46 -3.91
CA ASP A 89 -4.53 10.29 -3.64
C ASP A 89 -5.60 10.14 -4.73
N GLU A 90 -5.20 10.13 -6.00
CA GLU A 90 -6.09 9.86 -7.13
C GLU A 90 -6.83 8.53 -6.95
N TYR A 91 -6.09 7.44 -6.72
CA TYR A 91 -6.68 6.10 -6.55
C TYR A 91 -7.52 5.95 -5.28
N MET A 92 -7.21 6.70 -4.22
CA MET A 92 -8.02 6.72 -3.00
C MET A 92 -9.40 7.33 -3.24
N THR A 93 -9.52 8.27 -4.18
CA THR A 93 -10.80 8.91 -4.55
C THR A 93 -11.55 8.19 -5.68
N MET A 94 -10.88 7.27 -6.38
CA MET A 94 -11.45 6.49 -7.47
C MET A 94 -12.54 5.54 -6.98
N ASN A 95 -13.59 5.32 -7.78
CA ASN A 95 -14.62 4.34 -7.45
C ASN A 95 -14.05 2.92 -7.32
N GLU A 96 -14.60 2.09 -6.43
CA GLU A 96 -14.13 0.73 -6.15
C GLU A 96 -14.05 -0.13 -7.43
N ARG A 97 -15.10 -0.10 -8.25
CA ARG A 97 -15.18 -0.85 -9.50
C ARG A 97 -14.18 -0.35 -10.52
N GLU A 98 -14.05 0.97 -10.65
CA GLU A 98 -13.08 1.60 -11.53
C GLU A 98 -11.64 1.22 -11.16
N LEU A 99 -11.32 1.22 -9.86
CA LEU A 99 -10.00 0.84 -9.37
C LEU A 99 -9.67 -0.64 -9.64
N ILE A 100 -10.63 -1.55 -9.43
CA ILE A 100 -10.44 -2.97 -9.75
C ILE A 100 -10.37 -3.21 -11.26
N ASP A 101 -11.16 -2.49 -12.07
CA ASP A 101 -11.08 -2.53 -13.53
C ASP A 101 -9.70 -2.05 -14.03
N LEU A 102 -9.14 -0.98 -13.44
CA LEU A 102 -7.78 -0.51 -13.71
C LEU A 102 -6.74 -1.61 -13.49
N ILE A 103 -6.86 -2.33 -12.38
CA ILE A 103 -5.92 -3.41 -12.03
C ILE A 103 -6.06 -4.59 -13.00
N PHE A 104 -7.27 -5.08 -13.25
CA PHE A 104 -7.45 -6.34 -13.96
C PHE A 104 -7.76 -6.20 -15.45
N LYS A 105 -8.68 -5.31 -15.85
CA LYS A 105 -9.05 -5.12 -17.26
C LYS A 105 -8.04 -4.29 -18.03
N HIS A 106 -7.47 -3.27 -17.37
CA HIS A 106 -6.51 -2.36 -18.00
C HIS A 106 -5.04 -2.76 -17.77
N GLY A 107 -4.81 -3.91 -17.13
CA GLY A 107 -3.47 -4.50 -16.97
C GLY A 107 -2.63 -3.89 -15.86
N GLY A 108 -3.20 -3.03 -15.01
CA GLY A 108 -2.50 -2.40 -13.88
C GLY A 108 -1.85 -3.39 -12.92
N ARG A 109 -2.33 -4.64 -12.85
CA ARG A 109 -1.75 -5.72 -12.04
C ARG A 109 -0.26 -5.99 -12.32
N PHE A 110 0.25 -5.61 -13.49
CA PHE A 110 1.63 -5.87 -13.90
C PHE A 110 2.57 -4.67 -13.73
N ASN A 111 2.04 -3.45 -13.64
CA ASN A 111 2.86 -2.24 -13.76
C ASN A 111 2.40 -1.07 -12.88
N ASN A 112 1.34 -1.24 -12.09
CA ASN A 112 0.76 -0.18 -11.28
C ASN A 112 0.67 -0.59 -9.81
N GLN A 113 1.83 -0.65 -9.15
CA GLN A 113 1.92 -0.96 -7.73
C GLN A 113 1.17 0.05 -6.86
N ASP A 114 1.07 1.30 -7.29
CA ASP A 114 0.33 2.35 -6.57
C ASP A 114 -1.17 2.01 -6.50
N ALA A 115 -1.79 1.62 -7.62
CA ALA A 115 -3.20 1.19 -7.67
C ALA A 115 -3.43 -0.09 -6.85
N ILE A 116 -2.54 -1.08 -6.97
CA ILE A 116 -2.61 -2.34 -6.19
C ILE A 116 -2.55 -2.04 -4.69
N SER A 117 -1.63 -1.17 -4.28
CA SER A 117 -1.46 -0.78 -2.87
C SER A 117 -2.72 -0.13 -2.31
N VAL A 118 -3.36 0.74 -3.09
CA VAL A 118 -4.61 1.40 -2.68
C VAL A 118 -5.77 0.41 -2.62
N ALA A 119 -5.88 -0.52 -3.57
CA ALA A 119 -6.91 -1.56 -3.53
C ALA A 119 -6.76 -2.46 -2.29
N ILE A 120 -5.52 -2.82 -1.92
CA ILE A 120 -5.23 -3.55 -0.67
C ILE A 120 -5.59 -2.71 0.54
N HIS A 121 -5.18 -1.45 0.58
CA HIS A 121 -5.45 -0.55 1.70
C HIS A 121 -6.95 -0.35 1.94
N ARG A 122 -7.75 -0.31 0.87
CA ARG A 122 -9.22 -0.18 0.93
C ARG A 122 -9.94 -1.50 1.19
N GLY A 123 -9.22 -2.62 1.33
CA GLY A 123 -9.81 -3.95 1.54
C GLY A 123 -10.59 -4.47 0.33
N LEU A 124 -10.24 -4.03 -0.89
CA LEU A 124 -10.84 -4.51 -2.14
C LEU A 124 -10.09 -5.72 -2.71
N LEU A 125 -8.83 -5.89 -2.32
CA LEU A 125 -7.90 -6.86 -2.88
C LEU A 125 -6.99 -7.39 -1.78
N ASP A 126 -6.95 -8.70 -1.58
CA ASP A 126 -5.96 -9.32 -0.67
C ASP A 126 -4.74 -9.86 -1.43
N ASP A 127 -4.97 -10.39 -2.64
CA ASP A 127 -3.96 -10.99 -3.50
C ASP A 127 -4.25 -10.61 -4.97
N VAL A 128 -3.27 -10.00 -5.62
CA VAL A 128 -3.32 -9.55 -7.02
C VAL A 128 -3.55 -10.70 -8.00
N LEU A 129 -3.32 -11.95 -7.59
CA LEU A 129 -3.58 -13.13 -8.42
C LEU A 129 -5.07 -13.53 -8.45
N ASN A 130 -5.88 -13.03 -7.52
CA ASN A 130 -7.26 -13.47 -7.32
C ASN A 130 -8.30 -12.45 -7.82
N GLU A 131 -8.34 -12.23 -9.13
CA GLU A 131 -9.27 -11.31 -9.81
C GLU A 131 -10.74 -11.52 -9.41
N ARG A 132 -11.19 -12.78 -9.36
CA ARG A 132 -12.58 -13.10 -9.02
C ARG A 132 -12.98 -12.60 -7.64
N LEU A 133 -12.12 -12.81 -6.64
CA LEU A 133 -12.40 -12.40 -5.26
C LEU A 133 -12.48 -10.88 -5.13
N ALA A 134 -11.65 -10.15 -5.88
CA ALA A 134 -11.70 -8.69 -5.89
C ALA A 134 -13.05 -8.16 -6.39
N TYR A 135 -13.59 -8.71 -7.47
CA TYR A 135 -14.92 -8.32 -7.97
C TYR A 135 -16.07 -8.77 -7.05
N GLU A 136 -15.96 -9.93 -6.41
CA GLU A 136 -16.94 -10.37 -5.41
C GLU A 136 -16.99 -9.38 -4.23
N GLN A 137 -15.84 -8.89 -3.77
CA GLN A 137 -15.74 -7.90 -2.71
C GLN A 137 -16.31 -6.53 -3.11
N VAL A 138 -16.03 -6.05 -4.32
CA VAL A 138 -16.63 -4.81 -4.85
C VAL A 138 -18.15 -4.92 -4.91
N ALA A 139 -18.67 -6.03 -5.44
CA ALA A 139 -20.13 -6.24 -5.53
C ALA A 139 -20.80 -6.24 -4.15
N LYS A 140 -20.13 -6.78 -3.12
CA LYS A 140 -20.61 -6.75 -1.74
C LYS A 140 -20.70 -5.31 -1.22
N ILE A 141 -19.66 -4.50 -1.41
CA ILE A 141 -19.62 -3.09 -0.99
C ILE A 141 -20.70 -2.28 -1.70
N GLU A 142 -20.86 -2.46 -3.02
CA GLU A 142 -21.91 -1.79 -3.81
C GLU A 142 -23.32 -2.13 -3.31
N ALA A 143 -23.55 -3.39 -2.94
CA ALA A 143 -24.82 -3.83 -2.37
C ALA A 143 -25.07 -3.23 -0.97
N GLU A 144 -24.04 -3.11 -0.13
CA GLU A 144 -24.16 -2.49 1.20
C GLU A 144 -24.47 -0.99 1.11
N ILE A 145 -23.94 -0.28 0.10
CA ILE A 145 -24.25 1.13 -0.16
C ILE A 145 -25.67 1.31 -0.67
N THR A 146 -26.16 0.41 -1.53
CA THR A 146 -27.50 0.52 -2.13
C THR A 146 -28.63 0.22 -1.13
N ASN A 147 -28.33 -0.53 -0.07
CA ASN A 147 -29.30 -0.93 0.97
C ASN A 147 -29.33 -0.01 2.20
N ASN A 148 -28.49 1.04 2.25
CA ASN A 148 -28.45 2.06 3.30
C ASN A 148 -28.96 3.40 2.78
#